data_AF-A0A9C7QCH0-F1
#
_entry.id   AF-A0A9C7QCH0-F1
#
_cell.length_a   1.000
_cell.length_b   1.000
_cell.length_c   1.000
_cell.angle_alpha   90.00
_cell.angle_beta   90.00
_cell.angle_gamma   90.00
#
_symmetry.space_group_name_H-M   'P 1'
#
loop_
_entity.id
_entity.type
_entity.pdbx_description
1 polymer ?
#
loop_
_entity_poly.entity_id
_entity_poly.type
_entity_poly.pdbx_seq_one_letter_code
_entity_poly.pdbx_strand_id
1 'polypeptide(L)'
;MNARAILFAVASAVTTVLLAGAATIELLSAVYGESPGVGMLGLVVGLVVGVSVGAGVAVTAGRFSGISLAALVAYATFGVAFLAIAGLRYVNAPGADALFTFPVHLAVSLLLALAFAVLTARGLVRGVRPSV
;
A
#
# COMPACT_ATOMS: atom_id res chain seq x y z
N MET A 1 7.58 -18.33 -13.07
CA MET A 1 6.62 -17.49 -12.32
C MET A 1 5.61 -16.91 -13.30
N ASN A 2 4.31 -16.92 -13.00
CA ASN A 2 3.33 -16.28 -13.87
C ASN A 2 3.30 -14.76 -13.64
N ALA A 3 2.85 -14.00 -14.63
CA ALA A 3 2.81 -12.52 -14.56
C ALA A 3 2.00 -12.00 -13.37
N ARG A 4 0.96 -12.74 -12.97
CA ARG A 4 0.10 -12.43 -11.82
C ARG A 4 0.86 -12.46 -10.49
N ALA A 5 1.70 -13.47 -10.28
CA ALA A 5 2.53 -13.59 -9.08
C ALA A 5 3.56 -12.47 -8.98
N ILE A 6 4.17 -12.09 -10.11
CA ILE A 6 5.10 -10.95 -10.18
C ILE A 6 4.37 -9.66 -9.80
N LEU A 7 3.21 -9.41 -10.41
CA LEU A 7 2.40 -8.23 -10.13
C LEU A 7 2.05 -8.11 -8.64
N PHE A 8 1.62 -9.22 -8.03
CA PHE A 8 1.29 -9.27 -6.62
C PHE A 8 2.49 -9.07 -5.71
N ALA A 9 3.65 -9.65 -6.05
CA ALA A 9 4.88 -9.46 -5.30
C ALA A 9 5.32 -7.99 -5.32
N VAL A 10 5.32 -7.37 -6.51
CA VAL A 10 5.67 -5.95 -6.68
C VAL A 10 4.68 -5.06 -5.95
N ALA A 11 3.38 -5.26 -6.14
CA ALA A 11 2.35 -4.44 -5.50
C ALA A 11 2.41 -4.54 -3.97
N SER A 12 2.59 -5.75 -3.43
CA SER A 12 2.73 -5.95 -1.99
C SER A 12 4.01 -5.32 -1.46
N ALA A 13 5.13 -5.46 -2.18
CA ALA A 13 6.40 -4.84 -1.81
C ALA A 13 6.25 -3.31 -1.75
N VAL A 14 5.80 -2.68 -2.83
CA VAL A 14 5.65 -1.22 -2.91
C VAL A 14 4.71 -0.70 -1.83
N THR A 15 3.55 -1.34 -1.65
CA THR A 15 2.59 -0.96 -0.61
C THR A 15 3.23 -1.03 0.78
N THR A 16 3.99 -2.08 1.06
CA THR A 16 4.67 -2.27 2.33
C THR A 16 5.77 -1.25 2.54
N VAL A 17 6.58 -0.96 1.51
CA VAL A 17 7.63 0.08 1.56
C VAL A 17 7.02 1.42 1.94
N LEU A 18 5.95 1.81 1.26
CA LEU A 18 5.28 3.09 1.50
C LEU A 18 4.69 3.15 2.90
N LEU A 19 3.97 2.12 3.32
CA LEU A 19 3.29 2.11 4.61
C LEU A 19 4.28 2.06 5.78
N ALA A 20 5.23 1.11 5.75
CA ALA A 20 6.20 0.95 6.82
C ALA A 20 7.16 2.14 6.88
N GLY A 21 7.57 2.68 5.72
CA GLY A 21 8.41 3.86 5.68
C GLY A 21 7.69 5.09 6.22
N ALA A 22 6.49 5.39 5.74
CA ALA A 22 5.72 6.54 6.21
C ALA A 22 5.34 6.43 7.70
N ALA A 23 4.95 5.25 8.17
CA ALA A 23 4.66 5.02 9.60
C ALA A 23 5.90 5.21 10.48
N THR A 24 7.08 4.77 10.01
CA THR A 24 8.34 4.95 10.73
C THR A 24 8.72 6.43 10.79
N ILE A 25 8.58 7.17 9.69
CA ILE A 25 8.83 8.62 9.65
C ILE A 25 7.90 9.33 10.63
N GLU A 26 6.59 9.08 10.56
CA GLU A 26 5.60 9.71 11.44
C GLU A 26 5.92 9.46 12.92
N LEU A 27 6.19 8.19 13.28
CA LEU A 27 6.50 7.80 14.65
C LEU A 27 7.78 8.47 15.16
N LEU A 28 8.84 8.45 14.37
CA LEU A 28 10.12 9.03 14.77
C LEU A 28 10.07 10.56 14.78
N SER A 29 9.37 11.20 13.84
CA SER A 29 9.17 12.64 13.81
C SER A 29 8.40 13.11 15.06
N ALA A 30 7.43 12.33 15.54
CA ALA A 30 6.70 12.65 16.77
C ALA A 30 7.59 12.64 18.03
N VAL A 31 8.68 11.85 18.02
CA VAL A 31 9.58 11.68 19.18
C VAL A 31 10.80 12.59 19.09
N TYR A 32 11.40 12.70 17.91
CA TYR A 32 12.71 13.32 17.67
C TYR A 32 12.64 14.61 16.85
N GLY A 33 11.45 15.00 16.36
CA GLY A 33 11.26 16.12 15.44
C GLY A 33 11.61 15.76 13.99
N GLU A 34 11.19 16.62 13.07
CA GLU A 34 11.48 16.45 11.65
C GLU A 34 12.96 16.67 11.36
N SER A 35 13.62 15.67 10.77
CA SER A 35 15.01 15.79 10.33
C SER A 35 15.31 14.85 9.15
N PRO A 36 16.35 15.14 8.34
CA PRO A 36 16.77 14.25 7.26
C PRO A 36 17.11 12.84 7.74
N GLY A 37 17.63 12.70 8.97
CA GLY A 37 17.95 11.41 9.59
C GLY A 37 16.71 10.53 9.80
N VAL A 38 15.61 11.10 10.28
CA VAL A 38 14.33 10.40 10.44
C VAL A 38 13.80 9.93 9.09
N GLY A 39 13.86 10.79 8.06
CA GLY A 39 13.48 10.43 6.69
C GLY A 39 14.26 9.23 6.14
N MET A 40 15.59 9.23 6.31
CA MET A 40 16.45 8.13 5.87
C MET A 40 16.14 6.82 6.60
N LEU A 41 15.93 6.85 7.93
CA LEU A 41 15.56 5.66 8.69
C LEU A 41 14.23 5.08 8.23
N GLY A 42 13.24 5.94 7.99
CA GLY A 42 11.97 5.52 7.43
C GLY A 42 12.11 4.82 6.08
N LEU A 43 12.90 5.38 5.17
CA LEU A 43 13.16 4.75 3.87
C LEU A 43 13.84 3.38 4.00
N VAL A 44 14.84 3.27 4.87
CA VAL A 44 15.57 2.00 5.10
C VAL A 44 14.63 0.94 5.68
N VAL A 45 13.86 1.28 6.72
CA VAL A 45 12.89 0.36 7.33
C VAL A 45 11.83 -0.04 6.32
N GLY A 46 11.27 0.93 5.59
CA GLY A 46 10.32 0.67 4.51
C GLY A 46 10.86 -0.30 3.49
N LEU A 47 12.07 -0.05 2.96
CA LEU A 47 12.71 -0.90 1.96
C LEU A 47 12.92 -2.34 2.48
N VAL A 48 13.48 -2.49 3.68
CA VAL A 48 13.74 -3.81 4.26
C VAL A 48 12.45 -4.60 4.40
N VAL A 49 11.43 -4.02 5.05
CA VAL A 49 10.16 -4.72 5.30
C VAL A 49 9.45 -5.01 3.97
N GLY A 50 9.46 -4.06 3.02
CA GLY A 50 8.80 -4.25 1.74
C GLY A 50 9.48 -5.28 0.83
N VAL A 51 10.81 -5.34 0.81
CA VAL A 51 11.54 -6.41 0.12
C VAL A 51 11.21 -7.77 0.75
N SER A 52 11.18 -7.87 2.08
CA SER A 52 10.82 -9.11 2.78
C SER A 52 9.41 -9.58 2.42
N VAL A 53 8.42 -8.69 2.45
CA VAL A 53 7.04 -9.03 2.07
C VAL A 53 6.93 -9.38 0.60
N GLY A 54 7.57 -8.60 -0.29
CA GLY A 54 7.62 -8.87 -1.72
C GLY A 54 8.21 -10.24 -2.05
N ALA A 55 9.33 -10.59 -1.42
CA ALA A 55 9.96 -11.90 -1.57
C ALA A 55 9.05 -13.03 -1.07
N GLY A 56 8.42 -12.86 0.09
CA GLY A 56 7.45 -13.83 0.63
C GLY A 56 6.30 -14.06 -0.36
N VAL A 57 5.69 -12.99 -0.85
CA VAL A 57 4.61 -13.06 -1.84
C VAL A 57 5.08 -13.68 -3.16
N ALA A 58 6.27 -13.36 -3.65
CA ALA A 58 6.81 -13.95 -4.87
C ALA A 58 6.90 -15.49 -4.79
N VAL A 59 7.25 -16.01 -3.62
CA VAL A 59 7.35 -17.46 -3.36
C VAL A 59 5.98 -18.10 -3.17
N THR A 60 5.03 -17.42 -2.50
CA THR A 60 3.74 -18.01 -2.11
C THR A 60 2.58 -17.67 -3.04
N ALA A 61 2.72 -16.72 -3.97
CA ALA A 61 1.61 -16.19 -4.76
C ALA A 61 0.89 -17.24 -5.62
N GLY A 62 1.60 -18.28 -6.07
CA GLY A 62 0.99 -19.40 -6.80
C GLY A 62 0.01 -20.24 -5.97
N ARG A 63 0.03 -20.09 -4.64
CA ARG A 63 -0.83 -20.82 -3.70
C ARG A 63 -2.05 -20.03 -3.24
N PHE A 64 -2.14 -18.74 -3.58
CA PHE A 64 -3.27 -17.91 -3.13
C PHE A 64 -4.52 -18.16 -3.97
N SER A 65 -5.64 -18.38 -3.28
CA SER A 65 -6.96 -18.56 -3.87
C SER A 65 -8.04 -17.98 -2.96
N GLY A 66 -9.21 -17.68 -3.52
CA GLY A 66 -10.35 -17.15 -2.76
C GLY A 66 -10.01 -15.90 -1.95
N ILE A 67 -10.21 -15.96 -0.63
CA ILE A 67 -10.10 -14.82 0.29
C ILE A 67 -8.67 -14.25 0.33
N SER A 68 -7.64 -15.11 0.32
CA SER A 68 -6.25 -14.62 0.40
C SER A 68 -5.87 -13.83 -0.84
N LEU A 69 -6.40 -14.22 -2.00
CA LEU A 69 -6.21 -13.51 -3.24
C LEU A 69 -6.97 -12.17 -3.25
N ALA A 70 -8.20 -12.14 -2.73
CA ALA A 70 -8.96 -10.91 -2.57
C ALA A 70 -8.26 -9.92 -1.61
N ALA A 71 -7.69 -10.42 -0.51
CA ALA A 71 -6.91 -9.61 0.43
C ALA A 71 -5.67 -9.00 -0.24
N LEU A 72 -4.96 -9.76 -1.08
CA LEU A 72 -3.80 -9.23 -1.81
C LEU A 72 -4.17 -8.13 -2.82
N VAL A 73 -5.30 -8.30 -3.51
CA VAL A 73 -5.82 -7.27 -4.41
C VAL A 73 -6.20 -6.02 -3.62
N ALA A 74 -6.92 -6.16 -2.51
CA ALA A 74 -7.28 -5.03 -1.65
C ALA A 74 -6.02 -4.32 -1.11
N TYR A 75 -4.99 -5.08 -0.72
CA TYR A 75 -3.73 -4.53 -0.26
C TYR A 75 -2.99 -3.75 -1.36
N ALA A 76 -2.97 -4.27 -2.59
CA ALA A 76 -2.42 -3.54 -3.73
C ALA A 76 -3.21 -2.24 -4.01
N THR A 77 -4.55 -2.29 -3.95
CA THR A 77 -5.40 -1.10 -4.12
C THR A 77 -5.14 -0.07 -3.01
N PHE A 78 -4.96 -0.51 -1.77
CA PHE A 78 -4.57 0.35 -0.66
C PHE A 78 -3.27 1.08 -0.97
N GLY A 79 -2.23 0.38 -1.41
CA GLY A 79 -0.96 1.01 -1.75
C GLY A 79 -1.05 2.02 -2.89
N VAL A 80 -1.86 1.74 -3.93
CA VAL A 80 -2.09 2.68 -5.02
C VAL A 80 -2.80 3.93 -4.53
N ALA A 81 -3.85 3.79 -3.72
CA ALA A 81 -4.55 4.92 -3.14
C ALA A 81 -3.61 5.75 -2.25
N PHE A 82 -2.80 5.08 -1.44
CA PHE A 82 -1.82 5.70 -0.56
C PHE A 82 -0.76 6.47 -1.35
N LEU A 83 -0.23 5.89 -2.43
CA LEU A 83 0.73 6.56 -3.28
C LEU A 83 0.13 7.77 -4.00
N ALA A 84 -1.11 7.67 -4.47
CA ALA A 84 -1.79 8.76 -5.16
C ALA A 84 -2.00 9.98 -4.24
N ILE A 85 -2.47 9.75 -3.02
CA ILE A 85 -2.68 10.83 -2.04
C ILE A 85 -1.33 11.41 -1.57
N ALA A 86 -0.30 10.57 -1.36
CA ALA A 86 1.06 11.06 -1.09
C ALA A 86 1.58 11.96 -2.23
N GLY A 87 1.34 11.58 -3.49
CA GLY A 87 1.70 12.37 -4.66
C GLY A 87 1.02 13.74 -4.69
N LEU A 88 -0.27 13.79 -4.35
CA LEU A 88 -1.03 15.06 -4.26
C LEU A 88 -0.46 16.01 -3.21
N ARG A 89 0.02 15.48 -2.08
CA ARG A 89 0.71 16.27 -1.05
C ARG A 89 2.04 16.80 -1.55
N TYR A 90 2.84 15.95 -2.22
CA TYR A 90 4.16 16.33 -2.73
C TYR A 90 4.13 17.47 -3.76
N VAL A 91 3.12 17.50 -4.65
CA VAL A 91 3.00 18.57 -5.66
C VAL A 91 2.42 19.88 -5.09
N ASN A 92 2.31 20.01 -3.77
CA ASN A 92 1.76 21.17 -3.06
C ASN A 92 0.37 21.58 -3.59
N ALA A 93 -0.51 20.59 -3.85
CA ALA A 93 -1.90 20.90 -4.15
C ALA A 93 -2.49 21.73 -2.99
N PRO A 94 -3.14 22.88 -3.26
CA PRO A 94 -3.56 23.80 -2.20
C PRO A 94 -4.38 23.11 -1.11
N GLY A 95 -3.92 23.17 0.13
CA GLY A 95 -4.59 22.58 1.30
C GLY A 95 -4.43 21.06 1.47
N ALA A 96 -3.70 20.36 0.59
CA ALA A 96 -3.56 18.90 0.66
C ALA A 96 -2.91 18.40 1.95
N ASP A 97 -1.88 19.08 2.47
CA ASP A 97 -1.23 18.68 3.72
C ASP A 97 -2.12 18.85 4.95
N ALA A 98 -2.97 19.88 4.96
CA ALA A 98 -3.92 20.11 6.03
C ALA A 98 -5.08 19.10 6.00
N LEU A 99 -5.52 18.70 4.81
CA LEU A 99 -6.63 17.75 4.61
C LEU A 99 -6.20 16.29 4.80
N PHE A 100 -4.99 15.93 4.38
CA PHE A 100 -4.48 14.56 4.40
C PHE A 100 -3.31 14.39 5.37
N THR A 101 -3.55 14.72 6.65
CA THR A 101 -2.67 14.28 7.74
C THR A 101 -2.45 12.77 7.67
N PHE A 102 -1.33 12.26 8.19
CA PHE A 102 -0.99 10.84 8.05
C PHE A 102 -2.12 9.88 8.49
N PRO A 103 -2.81 10.10 9.63
CA PRO A 103 -3.95 9.25 10.02
C PRO A 103 -5.11 9.30 9.03
N VAL A 104 -5.44 10.49 8.51
CA VAL A 104 -6.53 10.65 7.53
C VAL A 104 -6.17 9.99 6.21
N HIS A 105 -4.93 10.17 5.75
CA HIS A 105 -4.43 9.54 4.54
C HIS A 105 -4.48 8.00 4.64
N LEU A 106 -4.07 7.43 5.77
CA LEU A 106 -4.16 6.00 6.04
C LEU A 106 -5.62 5.52 6.04
N ALA A 107 -6.51 6.24 6.71
CA ALA A 107 -7.94 5.89 6.79
C ALA A 107 -8.62 5.94 5.41
N VAL A 108 -8.40 6.99 4.62
CA VAL A 108 -8.99 7.14 3.29
C VAL A 108 -8.49 6.05 2.34
N SER A 109 -7.19 5.75 2.36
CA SER A 109 -6.61 4.68 1.55
C SER A 109 -7.23 3.32 1.90
N LEU A 110 -7.46 3.06 3.20
CA LEU A 110 -8.11 1.84 3.68
C LEU A 110 -9.57 1.76 3.23
N LEU A 111 -10.32 2.85 3.35
CA LEU A 111 -11.72 2.90 2.91
C LEU A 111 -11.86 2.66 1.40
N LEU A 112 -10.98 3.25 0.59
CA LEU A 112 -10.96 3.03 -0.86
C LEU A 112 -10.66 1.56 -1.21
N ALA A 113 -9.67 0.97 -0.53
CA ALA A 113 -9.33 -0.44 -0.70
C ALA A 113 -10.50 -1.37 -0.34
N LEU A 114 -11.18 -1.09 0.79
CA LEU A 114 -12.36 -1.84 1.23
C LEU A 114 -13.54 -1.67 0.26
N ALA A 115 -13.81 -0.43 -0.18
CA ALA A 115 -14.87 -0.16 -1.15
C ALA A 115 -14.63 -0.91 -2.46
N PHE A 116 -13.40 -0.89 -2.97
CA PHE A 116 -13.01 -1.64 -4.16
C PHE A 116 -13.19 -3.15 -3.95
N ALA A 117 -12.72 -3.68 -2.82
CA ALA A 117 -12.87 -5.10 -2.50
C ALA A 117 -14.36 -5.52 -2.46
N VAL A 118 -15.23 -4.72 -1.84
CA VAL A 118 -16.68 -4.97 -1.77
C VAL A 118 -17.32 -4.91 -3.15
N LEU A 119 -16.99 -3.90 -3.96
CA LEU A 119 -17.52 -3.75 -5.32
C LEU A 119 -17.12 -4.93 -6.22
N THR A 120 -15.88 -5.42 -6.06
CA THR A 120 -15.38 -6.58 -6.80
C THR A 120 -16.07 -7.86 -6.33
N ALA A 121 -16.24 -8.05 -5.01
CA ALA A 121 -16.95 -9.20 -4.45
C ALA A 121 -18.43 -9.25 -4.86
N ARG A 122 -19.08 -8.09 -5.04
CA ARG A 122 -20.47 -7.98 -5.50
C ARG A 122 -20.63 -8.13 -7.02
N GLY A 123 -19.54 -8.34 -7.76
CA GLY A 123 -19.58 -8.48 -9.22
C GLY A 123 -19.94 -7.19 -9.98
N LEU A 124 -19.89 -6.04 -9.31
CA LEU A 124 -20.21 -4.72 -9.89
C LEU A 124 -19.06 -4.22 -10.79
N VAL A 125 -17.83 -4.65 -10.50
CA VAL A 125 -16.66 -4.43 -11.37
C VAL A 125 -16.48 -5.68 -12.25
N ARG A 126 -17.20 -5.74 -13.37
CA ARG A 126 -17.05 -6.82 -14.37
C ARG A 126 -15.69 -6.70 -15.07
N GLY A 127 -14.65 -7.24 -14.46
CA GLY A 127 -13.30 -7.30 -15.05
C GLY A 127 -12.41 -8.44 -14.56
N VAL A 128 -12.75 -9.07 -13.43
CA VAL A 128 -11.98 -10.20 -12.90
C VAL A 128 -12.94 -11.36 -12.69
N ARG A 129 -13.31 -12.05 -13.78
CA ARG A 129 -13.84 -13.41 -13.63
C ARG A 129 -12.69 -14.31 -13.20
N PRO A 130 -12.75 -15.00 -12.06
CA PRO A 130 -11.86 -16.12 -11.82
C PRO A 130 -12.26 -17.20 -12.83
N SER A 131 -11.47 -17.36 -13.90
CA SER A 131 -11.53 -18.57 -14.70
C SER A 131 -11.13 -19.72 -13.80
N VAL A 132 -12.11 -20.57 -13.50
CA VAL A 132 -11.93 -21.89 -12.90
C VAL A 132 -10.94 -22.70 -13.72
#